data_AF-A0A3B1E4N3-F1
#
_entry.id   AF-A0A3B1E4N3-F1
#
_cell.length_a   1.000
_cell.length_b   1.000
_cell.length_c   1.000
_cell.angle_alpha   90.00
_cell.angle_beta   90.00
_cell.angle_gamma   90.00
#
_symmetry.space_group_name_H-M   'P 1'
#
loop_
_entity.id
_entity.type
_entity.pdbx_description
1 polymer ?
#
loop_
_entity_poly.entity_id
_entity_poly.type
_entity_poly.pdbx_seq_one_letter_code
_entity_poly.pdbx_strand_id
1 'polypeptide(L)'
;MNIAIHKNRTIFSYRIFSLFISFSLIFTSIIPSIQAQPLLSNINLPVPGVMVQSTPNFQPALVKGIKLFPDNPLKFNFIVDLGESGLKEETMEQEFLKLIKYFLASLTTPEKDLWVNLSPYEKNRIIPESFGKTEMGRDLLAQDYLLKQLTASLMYPEEELGKNFWNAIYQKAYEKYGTTEISVNTFNKVWIMPEKAVVYVNGDVTYVVESRLKVMLEEDYLALENNKINFESYEEDQGSIQSDTKMFETEIIREIILPAIEKEVNEGAHFAQLRQIYHTMILATWYKINLQEGLLGKVYLDQNKIGGIKVEDENIKDKIYQQYLQAFKKGVYNYIREDYDIQTQESIPRKYFSGGFTASSPLFGSLKSKLKVLNKAVLSGAAGLFLFSSISTAEEYQVIVPPVLG
;
A
#
# COMPACT_ATOMS: atom_id res chain seq x y z
N MET A 1 -85.08 -27.95 -3.23
CA MET A 1 -83.98 -28.82 -3.69
C MET A 1 -82.70 -28.00 -3.61
N ASN A 2 -81.94 -28.15 -2.53
CA ASN A 2 -80.80 -27.27 -2.21
C ASN A 2 -79.51 -27.78 -2.87
N ILE A 3 -78.84 -26.91 -3.60
CA ILE A 3 -77.53 -27.13 -4.21
C ILE A 3 -76.47 -26.63 -3.22
N ALA A 4 -75.59 -27.51 -2.75
CA ALA A 4 -74.42 -27.16 -1.95
C ALA A 4 -73.16 -27.14 -2.85
N ILE A 5 -72.51 -25.99 -2.93
CA ILE A 5 -71.25 -25.79 -3.65
C ILE A 5 -70.08 -26.06 -2.69
N HIS A 6 -69.31 -27.13 -2.93
CA HIS A 6 -68.08 -27.40 -2.19
C HIS A 6 -66.92 -26.55 -2.74
N LYS A 7 -66.47 -25.58 -1.93
CA LYS A 7 -65.28 -24.75 -2.19
C LYS A 7 -64.11 -25.32 -1.38
N ASN A 8 -63.19 -26.08 -2.00
CA ASN A 8 -62.05 -26.63 -1.25
C ASN A 8 -60.79 -26.91 -2.11
N ARG A 9 -60.16 -25.87 -2.67
CA ARG A 9 -58.89 -26.02 -3.44
C ARG A 9 -57.90 -24.85 -3.37
N THR A 10 -57.93 -24.01 -2.33
CA THR A 10 -57.01 -22.86 -2.25
C THR A 10 -55.94 -22.97 -1.17
N ILE A 11 -56.09 -23.81 -0.14
CA ILE A 11 -55.19 -23.80 1.03
C ILE A 11 -53.82 -24.44 0.76
N PHE A 12 -53.75 -25.46 -0.12
CA PHE A 12 -52.51 -26.18 -0.40
C PHE A 12 -51.54 -25.36 -1.26
N SER A 13 -52.06 -24.63 -2.25
CA SER A 13 -51.27 -23.75 -3.12
C SER A 13 -50.66 -22.56 -2.37
N TYR A 14 -51.37 -21.98 -1.39
CA TYR A 14 -50.81 -20.93 -0.55
C TYR A 14 -49.65 -21.40 0.33
N ARG A 15 -49.68 -22.66 0.81
CA ARG A 15 -48.59 -23.22 1.63
C ARG A 15 -47.31 -23.44 0.81
N ILE A 16 -47.43 -23.92 -0.42
CA ILE A 16 -46.30 -24.08 -1.34
C ILE A 16 -45.72 -22.71 -1.72
N PHE A 17 -46.57 -21.73 -2.01
CA PHE A 17 -46.13 -20.37 -2.36
C PHE A 17 -45.42 -19.69 -1.19
N SER A 18 -45.91 -19.87 0.05
CA SER A 18 -45.25 -19.36 1.25
C SER A 18 -43.88 -20.01 1.49
N LEU A 19 -43.75 -21.32 1.28
CA LEU A 19 -42.46 -22.02 1.40
C LEU A 19 -41.44 -21.53 0.36
N PHE A 20 -41.89 -21.26 -0.87
CA PHE A 20 -41.04 -20.73 -1.93
C PHE A 20 -40.54 -19.32 -1.60
N ILE A 21 -41.40 -18.45 -1.07
CA ILE A 21 -41.01 -17.10 -0.64
C ILE A 21 -40.02 -17.17 0.53
N SER A 22 -40.26 -18.02 1.53
CA SER A 22 -39.34 -18.19 2.66
C SER A 22 -37.99 -18.75 2.21
N PHE A 23 -37.98 -19.72 1.29
CA PHE A 23 -36.75 -20.27 0.72
C PHE A 23 -35.97 -19.24 -0.10
N SER A 24 -36.66 -18.42 -0.90
CA SER A 24 -36.05 -17.34 -1.67
C SER A 24 -35.43 -16.27 -0.77
N LEU A 25 -36.08 -15.91 0.34
CA LEU A 25 -35.57 -14.90 1.28
C LEU A 25 -34.33 -15.37 2.05
N ILE A 26 -34.27 -16.67 2.39
CA ILE A 26 -33.08 -17.25 3.04
C ILE A 26 -31.88 -17.25 2.08
N PHE A 27 -32.09 -17.55 0.79
CA PHE A 27 -31.01 -17.54 -0.20
C PHE A 27 -30.52 -16.14 -0.59
N THR A 28 -31.36 -15.11 -0.55
CA THR A 28 -30.92 -13.72 -0.77
C THR A 28 -30.10 -13.14 0.38
N SER A 29 -30.11 -13.79 1.55
CA SER A 29 -29.38 -13.34 2.75
C SER A 29 -27.93 -13.84 2.81
N ILE A 30 -27.49 -14.68 1.86
CA ILE A 30 -26.14 -15.27 1.80
C ILE A 30 -25.26 -14.58 0.75
N ILE A 31 -25.81 -13.62 -0.01
CA ILE A 31 -24.98 -12.76 -0.85
C ILE A 31 -24.49 -11.63 0.06
N PRO A 32 -23.19 -11.54 0.41
CA PRO A 32 -22.70 -10.37 1.12
C PRO A 32 -23.06 -9.15 0.29
N SER A 33 -23.80 -8.22 0.90
CA SER A 33 -24.06 -6.92 0.31
C SER A 33 -22.72 -6.29 -0.03
N ILE A 34 -22.35 -6.28 -1.32
CA ILE A 34 -21.33 -5.36 -1.81
C ILE A 34 -21.96 -4.00 -1.59
N GLN A 35 -21.62 -3.36 -0.46
CA GLN A 35 -22.01 -2.00 -0.19
C GLN A 35 -21.47 -1.18 -1.37
N ALA A 36 -22.37 -0.68 -2.20
CA ALA A 36 -22.05 0.36 -3.16
C ALA A 36 -21.65 1.59 -2.34
N GLN A 37 -20.34 1.78 -2.18
CA GLN A 37 -19.77 2.85 -1.39
C GLN A 37 -19.60 4.10 -2.25
N PRO A 38 -19.70 5.30 -1.66
CA PRO A 38 -19.51 6.54 -2.38
C PRO A 38 -18.05 6.64 -2.82
N LEU A 39 -17.79 6.31 -4.09
CA LEU A 39 -16.49 6.45 -4.71
C LEU A 39 -16.06 7.92 -4.66
N LEU A 40 -14.86 8.18 -4.15
CA LEU A 40 -14.06 9.27 -4.69
C LEU A 40 -13.90 8.95 -6.17
N SER A 41 -14.52 9.76 -7.02
CA SER A 41 -14.55 9.58 -8.46
C SER A 41 -13.16 9.15 -8.97
N ASN A 42 -13.08 7.92 -9.47
CA ASN A 42 -11.93 7.29 -10.15
C ASN A 42 -10.76 6.77 -9.31
N ILE A 43 -10.82 6.72 -7.96
CA ILE A 43 -9.79 6.01 -7.15
C ILE A 43 -10.46 5.04 -6.16
N ASN A 44 -10.25 3.75 -6.35
CA ASN A 44 -10.77 2.72 -5.46
C ASN A 44 -9.81 2.48 -4.27
N LEU A 45 -9.85 3.37 -3.27
CA LEU A 45 -9.06 3.21 -2.04
C LEU A 45 -9.80 2.34 -1.01
N PRO A 46 -9.08 1.49 -0.26
CA PRO A 46 -9.65 0.84 0.92
C PRO A 46 -10.34 1.83 1.87
N VAL A 47 -11.53 1.49 2.34
CA VAL A 47 -12.20 2.31 3.35
C VAL A 47 -11.40 2.26 4.66
N PRO A 48 -11.26 3.38 5.38
CA PRO A 48 -10.61 3.40 6.69
C PRO A 48 -11.12 2.29 7.63
N GLY A 49 -10.19 1.49 8.14
CA GLY A 49 -10.45 0.40 9.08
C GLY A 49 -11.06 -0.85 8.44
N VAL A 50 -10.70 -1.13 7.19
CA VAL A 50 -11.06 -2.36 6.49
C VAL A 50 -9.77 -3.11 6.16
N MET A 51 -9.77 -4.42 6.41
CA MET A 51 -8.65 -5.29 6.05
C MET A 51 -8.57 -5.50 4.53
N VAL A 52 -7.34 -5.61 4.04
CA VAL A 52 -7.02 -5.89 2.64
C VAL A 52 -6.39 -7.27 2.58
N GLN A 53 -7.08 -8.20 1.92
CA GLN A 53 -6.61 -9.57 1.72
C GLN A 53 -5.72 -9.65 0.47
N SER A 54 -4.80 -10.62 0.45
CA SER A 54 -4.02 -10.95 -0.75
C SER A 54 -4.94 -11.40 -1.87
N THR A 55 -4.52 -11.16 -3.11
CA THR A 55 -5.33 -11.47 -4.30
C THR A 55 -4.71 -12.58 -5.14
N PRO A 56 -5.49 -13.23 -6.01
CA PRO A 56 -4.93 -14.13 -7.01
C PRO A 56 -3.96 -13.41 -7.93
N ASN A 57 -3.07 -14.17 -8.55
CA ASN A 57 -2.17 -13.67 -9.58
C ASN A 57 -2.99 -13.01 -10.69
N PHE A 58 -2.57 -11.81 -11.09
CA PHE A 58 -3.26 -11.00 -12.08
C PHE A 58 -2.26 -10.26 -12.97
N GLN A 59 -2.39 -10.45 -14.28
CA GLN A 59 -1.57 -9.73 -15.26
C GLN A 59 -2.35 -8.53 -15.83
N PRO A 60 -2.03 -7.27 -15.45
CA PRO A 60 -2.71 -6.11 -16.00
C PRO A 60 -2.30 -5.85 -17.45
N ALA A 61 -3.04 -4.94 -18.10
CA ALA A 61 -2.60 -4.38 -19.37
C ALA A 61 -1.31 -3.58 -19.16
N LEU A 62 -0.23 -3.93 -19.85
CA LEU A 62 1.09 -3.31 -19.70
C LEU A 62 1.59 -2.75 -21.02
N VAL A 63 2.23 -1.58 -20.97
CA VAL A 63 3.05 -1.10 -22.07
C VAL A 63 4.31 -1.98 -22.14
N LYS A 64 4.36 -2.86 -23.12
CA LYS A 64 5.50 -3.77 -23.36
C LYS A 64 6.55 -3.16 -24.26
N GLY A 65 6.24 -2.13 -25.02
CA GLY A 65 7.23 -1.47 -25.85
C GLY A 65 6.81 -0.12 -26.41
N ILE A 66 7.81 0.58 -26.94
CA ILE A 66 7.64 1.83 -27.68
C ILE A 66 8.31 1.69 -29.04
N LYS A 67 7.62 2.11 -30.09
CA LYS A 67 8.21 2.36 -31.40
C LYS A 67 8.42 3.85 -31.58
N LEU A 68 9.63 4.19 -31.97
CA LEU A 68 10.09 5.54 -32.21
C LEU A 68 10.09 5.85 -33.70
N PHE A 69 10.11 7.15 -34.02
CA PHE A 69 10.19 7.63 -35.38
C PHE A 69 11.28 8.70 -35.43
N PRO A 70 12.49 8.38 -35.95
CA PRO A 70 13.61 9.32 -35.99
C PRO A 70 13.26 10.67 -36.64
N ASP A 71 12.45 10.62 -37.70
CA ASP A 71 12.00 11.81 -38.43
C ASP A 71 10.90 12.61 -37.70
N ASN A 72 10.26 12.02 -36.69
CA ASN A 72 9.24 12.68 -35.87
C ASN A 72 9.37 12.25 -34.39
N PRO A 73 10.30 12.87 -33.63
CA PRO A 73 10.64 12.42 -32.27
C PRO A 73 9.53 12.58 -31.23
N LEU A 74 8.44 13.29 -31.56
CA LEU A 74 7.23 13.41 -30.72
C LEU A 74 6.16 12.36 -31.03
N LYS A 75 6.37 11.56 -32.07
CA LYS A 75 5.47 10.47 -32.40
C LYS A 75 5.92 9.22 -31.66
N PHE A 76 4.98 8.65 -30.91
CA PHE A 76 5.15 7.40 -30.18
C PHE A 76 4.07 6.43 -30.62
N ASN A 77 4.47 5.19 -30.90
CA ASN A 77 3.54 4.08 -30.96
C ASN A 77 3.81 3.16 -29.77
N PHE A 78 2.81 2.92 -28.93
CA PHE A 78 2.91 2.03 -27.79
C PHE A 78 2.47 0.62 -28.20
N ILE A 79 3.22 -0.39 -27.75
CA ILE A 79 2.85 -1.80 -27.84
C ILE A 79 2.32 -2.19 -26.47
N VAL A 80 1.03 -2.50 -26.40
CA VAL A 80 0.35 -2.85 -25.16
C VAL A 80 0.00 -4.33 -25.20
N ASP A 81 0.42 -5.04 -24.16
CA ASP A 81 -0.08 -6.38 -23.86
C ASP A 81 -1.29 -6.22 -22.94
N LEU A 82 -2.43 -6.80 -23.31
CA LEU A 82 -3.67 -6.65 -22.55
C LEU A 82 -3.69 -7.51 -21.29
N GLY A 83 -2.84 -8.54 -21.19
CA GLY A 83 -2.87 -9.49 -20.09
C GLY A 83 -4.28 -10.06 -19.86
N GLU A 84 -4.68 -10.09 -18.59
CA GLU A 84 -5.97 -10.59 -18.09
C GLU A 84 -6.96 -9.46 -17.82
N SER A 85 -6.67 -8.24 -18.30
CA SER A 85 -7.46 -7.04 -17.98
C SER A 85 -8.92 -7.09 -18.42
N GLY A 86 -9.28 -7.94 -19.39
CA GLY A 86 -10.65 -8.07 -19.88
C GLY A 86 -11.24 -6.78 -20.45
N LEU A 87 -10.38 -5.84 -20.90
CA LEU A 87 -10.79 -4.52 -21.36
C LEU A 87 -11.75 -4.63 -22.56
N LYS A 88 -12.88 -3.94 -22.43
CA LYS A 88 -13.86 -3.78 -23.52
C LYS A 88 -13.48 -2.57 -24.37
N GLU A 89 -13.95 -2.54 -25.61
CA GLU A 89 -13.66 -1.45 -26.56
C GLU A 89 -13.94 -0.05 -25.97
N GLU A 90 -15.07 0.11 -25.26
CA GLU A 90 -15.47 1.37 -24.62
C GLU A 90 -14.51 1.85 -23.52
N THR A 91 -13.85 0.95 -22.78
CA THR A 91 -12.95 1.30 -21.68
C THR A 91 -11.47 1.25 -22.07
N MET A 92 -11.17 0.67 -23.25
CA MET A 92 -9.80 0.49 -23.74
C MET A 92 -9.12 1.82 -24.04
N GLU A 93 -9.82 2.77 -24.66
CA GLU A 93 -9.26 4.09 -24.96
C GLU A 93 -8.84 4.83 -23.69
N GLN A 94 -9.68 4.81 -22.66
CA GLN A 94 -9.39 5.45 -21.37
C GLN A 94 -8.17 4.82 -20.68
N GLU A 95 -8.09 3.49 -20.71
CA GLU A 95 -6.96 2.77 -20.13
C GLU A 95 -5.65 3.09 -20.87
N PHE A 96 -5.67 3.13 -22.20
CA PHE A 96 -4.49 3.48 -22.99
C PHE A 96 -4.06 4.93 -22.77
N LEU A 97 -5.02 5.87 -22.71
CA LEU A 97 -4.73 7.27 -22.37
C LEU A 97 -4.08 7.38 -20.99
N LYS A 98 -4.54 6.62 -19.99
CA LYS A 98 -3.93 6.56 -18.66
C LYS A 98 -2.47 6.08 -18.71
N LEU A 99 -2.20 4.98 -19.43
CA LEU A 99 -0.84 4.47 -19.63
C LEU A 99 0.08 5.48 -20.34
N ILE A 100 -0.44 6.21 -21.33
CA ILE A 100 0.29 7.27 -22.03
C ILE A 100 0.59 8.43 -21.06
N LYS A 101 -0.37 8.83 -20.22
CA LYS A 101 -0.14 9.86 -19.20
C LYS A 101 0.93 9.44 -18.20
N TYR A 102 0.99 8.16 -17.78
CA TYR A 102 2.06 7.66 -16.93
C TYR A 102 3.43 7.73 -17.60
N PHE A 103 3.51 7.35 -18.88
CA PHE A 103 4.74 7.48 -19.66
C PHE A 103 5.18 8.94 -19.75
N LEU A 104 4.28 9.86 -20.10
CA LEU A 104 4.58 11.29 -20.22
C LEU A 104 4.94 11.92 -18.87
N ALA A 105 4.28 11.55 -17.78
CA ALA A 105 4.64 11.98 -16.42
C ALA A 105 6.06 11.51 -16.07
N SER A 106 6.36 10.24 -16.30
CA SER A 106 7.71 9.69 -16.11
C SER A 106 8.76 10.40 -16.96
N LEU A 107 8.38 10.82 -18.18
CA LEU A 107 9.25 11.51 -19.12
C LEU A 107 9.57 12.95 -18.72
N THR A 108 8.59 13.69 -18.18
CA THR A 108 8.76 15.11 -17.86
C THR A 108 9.16 15.37 -16.41
N THR A 109 8.92 14.44 -15.49
CA THR A 109 9.30 14.57 -14.08
C THR A 109 10.77 14.17 -13.87
N PRO A 110 11.60 15.03 -13.23
CA PRO A 110 12.96 14.68 -12.81
C PRO A 110 12.97 13.42 -11.94
N GLU A 111 14.01 12.60 -12.07
CA GLU A 111 14.16 11.36 -11.30
C GLU A 111 14.03 11.57 -9.78
N LYS A 112 14.65 12.64 -9.26
CA LYS A 112 14.58 13.03 -7.84
C LYS A 112 13.17 13.40 -7.34
N ASP A 113 12.24 13.65 -8.26
CA ASP A 113 10.86 14.06 -7.96
C ASP A 113 9.87 12.89 -8.15
N LEU A 114 10.32 11.69 -8.55
CA LEU A 114 9.47 10.52 -8.84
C LEU A 114 9.08 9.69 -7.60
N TRP A 115 8.80 10.33 -6.47
CA TRP A 115 8.48 9.65 -5.21
C TRP A 115 7.17 10.14 -4.58
N VAL A 116 6.59 9.31 -3.70
CA VAL A 116 5.38 9.60 -2.91
C VAL A 116 5.60 9.16 -1.47
N ASN A 117 4.91 9.66 -0.45
CA ASN A 117 5.11 9.23 0.94
C ASN A 117 3.93 9.64 1.83
N LEU A 118 3.08 8.71 2.24
CA LEU A 118 1.98 8.99 3.18
C LEU A 118 2.42 8.74 4.63
N SER A 119 3.23 9.62 5.19
CA SER A 119 3.62 9.48 6.60
C SER A 119 2.75 10.38 7.49
N PRO A 120 2.29 9.89 8.67
CA PRO A 120 1.47 10.68 9.58
C PRO A 120 2.30 11.80 10.23
N TYR A 121 3.62 11.64 10.24
CA TYR A 121 4.60 12.56 10.81
C TYR A 121 5.21 13.52 9.79
N GLU A 122 5.10 13.23 8.48
CA GLU A 122 5.72 14.02 7.40
C GLU A 122 4.69 14.74 6.51
N LYS A 123 3.78 15.51 7.12
CA LYS A 123 2.72 16.29 6.43
C LYS A 123 3.19 17.14 5.25
N ASN A 124 4.43 17.62 5.30
CA ASN A 124 5.01 18.50 4.27
C ASN A 124 5.83 17.74 3.21
N ARG A 125 6.00 16.43 3.36
CA ARG A 125 6.79 15.57 2.46
C ARG A 125 5.93 14.40 2.02
N ILE A 126 4.83 14.72 1.32
CA ILE A 126 3.88 13.75 0.79
C ILE A 126 4.21 13.38 -0.65
N ILE A 127 4.37 14.38 -1.51
CA ILE A 127 4.65 14.19 -2.93
C ILE A 127 5.18 15.53 -3.47
N PRO A 128 6.14 15.53 -4.42
CA PRO A 128 6.58 16.76 -5.07
C PRO A 128 5.42 17.50 -5.73
N GLU A 129 5.41 18.84 -5.65
CA GLU A 129 4.22 19.64 -5.96
C GLU A 129 3.70 19.43 -7.39
N SER A 130 4.58 19.50 -8.39
CA SER A 130 4.21 19.28 -9.80
C SER A 130 3.80 17.85 -10.05
N PHE A 131 4.52 16.87 -9.47
CA PHE A 131 4.23 15.46 -9.66
C PHE A 131 2.88 15.06 -9.05
N GLY A 132 2.53 15.61 -7.88
CA GLY A 132 1.25 15.35 -7.22
C GLY A 132 0.03 15.94 -7.92
N LYS A 133 0.22 16.77 -8.95
CA LYS A 133 -0.85 17.23 -9.85
C LYS A 133 -1.04 16.31 -11.06
N THR A 134 -0.20 15.29 -11.22
CA THR A 134 -0.30 14.32 -12.33
C THR A 134 -1.16 13.11 -11.93
N GLU A 135 -1.74 12.46 -12.94
CA GLU A 135 -2.47 11.21 -12.73
C GLU A 135 -1.57 10.11 -12.14
N MET A 136 -0.31 10.01 -12.61
CA MET A 136 0.69 9.08 -12.07
C MET A 136 0.97 9.32 -10.58
N GLY A 137 1.19 10.58 -10.18
CA GLY A 137 1.50 10.93 -8.80
C GLY A 137 0.34 10.65 -7.84
N ARG A 138 -0.89 10.96 -8.27
CA ARG A 138 -2.13 10.58 -7.55
C ARG A 138 -2.21 9.08 -7.33
N ASP A 139 -1.99 8.31 -8.40
CA ASP A 139 -2.15 6.86 -8.36
C ASP A 139 -1.05 6.19 -7.55
N LEU A 140 0.18 6.67 -7.59
CA LEU A 140 1.24 6.19 -6.70
C LEU A 140 0.93 6.44 -5.23
N LEU A 141 0.39 7.60 -4.87
CA LEU A 141 -0.08 7.85 -3.50
C LEU A 141 -1.19 6.88 -3.09
N ALA A 142 -2.10 6.55 -4.00
CA ALA A 142 -3.13 5.55 -3.76
C ALA A 142 -2.53 4.16 -3.49
N GLN A 143 -1.51 3.77 -4.27
CA GLN A 143 -0.78 2.52 -4.07
C GLN A 143 -0.05 2.51 -2.71
N ASP A 144 0.39 3.68 -2.22
CA ASP A 144 1.05 3.77 -0.91
C ASP A 144 0.09 3.57 0.25
N TYR A 145 -1.09 4.15 0.13
CA TYR A 145 -2.16 3.87 1.07
C TYR A 145 -2.55 2.38 1.07
N LEU A 146 -2.62 1.74 -0.10
CA LEU A 146 -2.95 0.32 -0.23
C LEU A 146 -1.88 -0.57 0.42
N LEU A 147 -0.59 -0.29 0.18
CA LEU A 147 0.53 -0.99 0.80
C LEU A 147 0.46 -0.98 2.32
N LYS A 148 0.13 0.16 2.90
CA LYS A 148 -0.06 0.31 4.34
C LYS A 148 -1.19 -0.56 4.89
N GLN A 149 -2.35 -0.54 4.22
CA GLN A 149 -3.50 -1.33 4.62
C GLN A 149 -3.22 -2.83 4.49
N LEU A 150 -2.54 -3.25 3.42
CA LEU A 150 -2.12 -4.63 3.22
C LEU A 150 -1.13 -5.06 4.30
N THR A 151 -0.08 -4.28 4.55
CA THR A 151 0.94 -4.60 5.57
C THR A 151 0.30 -4.82 6.94
N ALA A 152 -0.61 -3.93 7.35
CA ALA A 152 -1.39 -4.06 8.56
C ALA A 152 -2.24 -5.36 8.58
N SER A 153 -2.90 -5.67 7.48
CA SER A 153 -3.79 -6.84 7.36
C SER A 153 -3.00 -8.16 7.40
N LEU A 154 -1.80 -8.21 6.81
CA LEU A 154 -0.94 -9.39 6.84
C LEU A 154 -0.42 -9.71 8.26
N MET A 155 -0.37 -8.71 9.14
CA MET A 155 -0.03 -8.89 10.56
C MET A 155 -1.25 -9.21 11.44
N TYR A 156 -2.45 -9.38 10.88
CA TYR A 156 -3.66 -9.63 11.67
C TYR A 156 -3.58 -11.00 12.40
N PRO A 157 -3.61 -11.04 13.74
CA PRO A 157 -3.26 -12.23 14.53
C PRO A 157 -4.16 -13.46 14.37
N GLU A 158 -5.33 -13.32 13.74
CA GLU A 158 -6.26 -14.43 13.53
C GLU A 158 -6.11 -15.10 12.17
N GLU A 159 -5.44 -14.43 11.21
CA GLU A 159 -5.12 -15.00 9.92
C GLU A 159 -3.82 -15.81 10.00
N GLU A 160 -3.67 -16.80 9.14
CA GLU A 160 -2.56 -17.76 9.20
C GLU A 160 -1.18 -17.08 9.23
N LEU A 161 -0.94 -16.13 8.32
CA LEU A 161 0.33 -15.41 8.25
C LEU A 161 0.59 -14.54 9.49
N GLY A 162 -0.44 -13.82 9.95
CA GLY A 162 -0.32 -12.97 11.13
C GLY A 162 -0.12 -13.79 12.40
N LYS A 163 -0.80 -14.93 12.54
CA LYS A 163 -0.57 -15.88 13.63
C LYS A 163 0.88 -16.37 13.64
N ASN A 164 1.42 -16.75 12.48
CA ASN A 164 2.81 -17.17 12.36
C ASN A 164 3.78 -16.04 12.75
N PHE A 165 3.48 -14.81 12.33
CA PHE A 165 4.23 -13.61 12.69
C PHE A 165 4.27 -13.37 14.21
N TRP A 166 3.12 -13.36 14.88
CA TRP A 166 3.06 -13.14 16.33
C TRP A 166 3.68 -14.28 17.13
N ASN A 167 3.48 -15.53 16.70
CA ASN A 167 4.14 -16.68 17.33
C ASN A 167 5.67 -16.57 17.26
N ALA A 168 6.22 -16.16 16.12
CA ALA A 168 7.66 -15.95 15.97
C ALA A 168 8.17 -14.83 16.90
N ILE A 169 7.40 -13.75 17.06
CA ILE A 169 7.73 -12.66 18.00
C ILE A 169 7.79 -13.19 19.43
N TYR A 170 6.73 -13.86 19.90
CA TYR A 170 6.67 -14.34 21.27
C TYR A 170 7.72 -15.42 21.56
N GLN A 171 8.02 -16.27 20.58
CA GLN A 171 9.09 -17.25 20.70
C GLN A 171 10.46 -16.55 20.87
N LYS A 172 10.82 -15.62 19.99
CA LYS A 172 12.10 -14.89 20.10
C LYS A 172 12.17 -14.06 21.39
N ALA A 173 11.05 -13.45 21.80
CA ALA A 173 10.96 -12.70 23.05
C ALA A 173 11.26 -13.57 24.27
N TYR A 174 10.68 -14.77 24.33
CA TYR A 174 10.93 -15.72 25.41
C TYR A 174 12.38 -16.22 25.42
N GLU A 175 12.93 -16.58 24.27
CA GLU A 175 14.32 -17.03 24.15
C GLU A 175 15.32 -15.96 24.63
N LYS A 176 15.02 -14.68 24.39
CA LYS A 176 15.90 -13.56 24.73
C LYS A 176 15.70 -13.01 26.16
N TYR A 177 14.46 -12.95 26.62
CA TYR A 177 14.10 -12.25 27.86
C TYR A 177 13.45 -13.15 28.92
N GLY A 178 13.18 -14.42 28.62
CA GLY A 178 12.48 -15.35 29.52
C GLY A 178 11.00 -15.04 29.73
N THR A 179 10.42 -14.13 28.93
CA THR A 179 9.02 -13.72 29.00
C THR A 179 8.46 -13.41 27.62
N THR A 180 7.16 -13.63 27.43
CA THR A 180 6.41 -13.21 26.24
C THR A 180 5.66 -11.89 26.45
N GLU A 181 5.76 -11.31 27.64
CA GLU A 181 5.14 -10.03 28.02
C GLU A 181 6.03 -8.84 27.63
N ILE A 182 6.25 -8.66 26.33
CA ILE A 182 7.04 -7.54 25.79
C ILE A 182 6.13 -6.48 25.17
N SER A 183 6.57 -5.23 25.20
CA SER A 183 5.95 -4.17 24.39
C SER A 183 6.45 -4.31 22.96
N VAL A 184 5.56 -4.67 22.04
CA VAL A 184 5.87 -4.83 20.61
C VAL A 184 5.45 -3.57 19.87
N ASN A 185 6.36 -2.98 19.09
CA ASN A 185 6.05 -1.88 18.19
C ASN A 185 6.46 -2.24 16.76
N THR A 186 5.50 -2.74 15.98
CA THR A 186 5.80 -3.20 14.62
C THR A 186 5.85 -2.07 13.58
N PHE A 187 5.93 -0.80 13.99
CA PHE A 187 6.06 0.32 13.07
C PHE A 187 7.38 0.26 12.28
N ASN A 188 7.33 -0.28 11.07
CA ASN A 188 8.48 -0.39 10.17
C ASN A 188 8.07 0.08 8.79
N LYS A 189 8.61 1.20 8.30
CA LYS A 189 8.26 1.70 6.97
C LYS A 189 8.70 0.70 5.90
N VAL A 190 7.77 0.32 5.03
CA VAL A 190 7.99 -0.62 3.94
C VAL A 190 8.13 0.17 2.65
N TRP A 191 9.18 -0.11 1.89
CA TRP A 191 9.53 0.53 0.62
C TRP A 191 9.33 -0.42 -0.55
N ILE A 192 8.90 0.11 -1.69
CA ILE A 192 8.88 -0.61 -2.97
C ILE A 192 9.83 0.10 -3.92
N MET A 193 10.74 -0.64 -4.55
CA MET A 193 11.74 -0.06 -5.45
C MET A 193 11.92 -0.90 -6.71
N PRO A 194 12.44 -0.33 -7.80
CA PRO A 194 12.95 -1.11 -8.93
C PRO A 194 14.03 -2.10 -8.48
N GLU A 195 13.83 -3.40 -8.72
CA GLU A 195 14.88 -4.42 -8.51
C GLU A 195 15.65 -4.66 -9.81
N LYS A 196 14.91 -4.94 -10.88
CA LYS A 196 15.46 -5.33 -12.18
C LYS A 196 14.54 -4.84 -13.29
N ALA A 197 15.13 -4.29 -14.32
CA ALA A 197 14.45 -3.98 -15.58
C ALA A 197 15.40 -4.31 -16.74
N VAL A 198 14.93 -5.09 -17.69
CA VAL A 198 15.69 -5.45 -18.89
C VAL A 198 14.91 -4.99 -20.11
N VAL A 199 15.62 -4.25 -20.97
CA VAL A 199 15.08 -3.68 -22.20
C VAL A 199 15.79 -4.29 -23.41
N TYR A 200 15.03 -4.69 -24.41
CA TYR A 200 15.53 -5.22 -25.68
C TYR A 200 15.20 -4.24 -26.82
N VAL A 201 16.20 -3.85 -27.61
CA VAL A 201 16.04 -2.92 -28.73
C VAL A 201 16.17 -3.68 -30.05
N ASN A 202 15.21 -3.49 -30.94
CA ASN A 202 15.18 -4.06 -32.28
C ASN A 202 14.76 -3.00 -33.29
N GLY A 203 15.73 -2.44 -34.01
CA GLY A 203 15.52 -1.30 -34.91
C GLY A 203 14.93 -0.11 -34.14
N ASP A 204 13.83 0.44 -34.65
CA ASP A 204 13.13 1.58 -34.02
C ASP A 204 12.18 1.17 -32.88
N VAL A 205 12.18 -0.11 -32.47
CA VAL A 205 11.27 -0.63 -31.45
C VAL A 205 12.05 -1.08 -30.22
N THR A 206 11.57 -0.68 -29.06
CA THR A 206 12.15 -1.00 -27.76
C THR A 206 11.12 -1.72 -26.90
N TYR A 207 11.52 -2.83 -26.30
CA TYR A 207 10.65 -3.73 -25.52
C TYR A 207 11.13 -3.87 -24.08
N VAL A 208 10.20 -3.85 -23.11
CA VAL A 208 10.44 -4.32 -21.74
C VAL A 208 10.28 -5.83 -21.73
N VAL A 209 11.39 -6.56 -21.56
CA VAL A 209 11.39 -8.03 -21.56
C VAL A 209 11.35 -8.62 -20.16
N GLU A 210 11.89 -7.91 -19.17
CA GLU A 210 11.86 -8.33 -17.77
C GLU A 210 11.73 -7.09 -16.87
N SER A 211 10.97 -7.24 -15.79
CA SER A 211 10.77 -6.19 -14.79
C SER A 211 10.41 -6.83 -13.45
N ARG A 212 11.02 -6.37 -12.36
CA ARG A 212 10.69 -6.83 -11.01
C ARG A 212 10.84 -5.69 -10.01
N LEU A 213 9.92 -5.62 -9.05
CA LEU A 213 9.94 -4.69 -7.93
C LEU A 213 10.44 -5.39 -6.67
N LYS A 214 11.31 -4.74 -5.92
CA LYS A 214 11.79 -5.17 -4.61
C LYS A 214 10.95 -4.53 -3.52
N VAL A 215 10.65 -5.29 -2.47
CA VAL A 215 10.09 -4.74 -1.24
C VAL A 215 11.14 -4.85 -0.13
N MET A 216 11.34 -3.77 0.62
CA MET A 216 12.35 -3.70 1.70
C MET A 216 11.90 -2.80 2.84
N LEU A 217 12.56 -2.89 4.00
CA LEU A 217 12.33 -1.99 5.12
C LEU A 217 13.14 -0.70 4.97
N GLU A 218 12.75 0.36 5.67
CA GLU A 218 13.47 1.65 5.65
C GLU A 218 14.91 1.51 6.12
N GLU A 219 15.18 0.70 7.13
CA GLU A 219 16.54 0.44 7.61
C GLU A 219 17.42 -0.17 6.50
N ASP A 220 16.88 -1.14 5.74
CA ASP A 220 17.58 -1.79 4.64
C ASP A 220 17.82 -0.81 3.48
N TYR A 221 16.81 0.03 3.19
CA TYR A 221 16.91 1.08 2.19
C TYR A 221 17.98 2.12 2.54
N LEU A 222 17.95 2.65 3.76
CA LEU A 222 18.91 3.65 4.24
C LEU A 222 20.32 3.07 4.29
N ALA A 223 20.48 1.79 4.63
CA ALA A 223 21.77 1.11 4.57
C ALA A 223 22.30 1.04 3.13
N LEU A 224 21.45 0.76 2.12
CA LEU A 224 21.84 0.79 0.71
C LEU A 224 22.21 2.20 0.23
N GLU A 225 21.50 3.23 0.71
CA GLU A 225 21.77 4.64 0.37
C GLU A 225 23.07 5.14 1.03
N ASN A 226 23.28 4.84 2.31
CA ASN A 226 24.49 5.22 3.05
C ASN A 226 25.75 4.52 2.50
N ASN A 227 25.62 3.31 1.95
CA ASN A 227 26.72 2.67 1.23
C ASN A 227 27.04 3.37 -0.11
N LYS A 228 26.16 4.23 -0.63
CA LYS A 228 26.38 5.06 -1.84
C LYS A 228 26.79 6.50 -1.51
N ILE A 229 26.43 7.02 -0.34
CA ILE A 229 26.72 8.39 0.12
C ILE A 229 27.10 8.35 1.59
N ASN A 230 28.33 8.75 1.95
CA ASN A 230 28.76 8.94 3.34
C ASN A 230 27.87 10.01 4.02
N PHE A 231 26.80 9.60 4.68
CA PHE A 231 25.97 10.45 5.53
C PHE A 231 25.80 9.78 6.90
N GLU A 232 26.18 10.51 7.94
CA GLU A 232 26.13 10.04 9.33
C GLU A 232 24.69 9.77 9.75
N SER A 233 24.42 8.55 10.21
CA SER A 233 23.15 8.13 10.79
C SER A 233 22.92 8.84 12.12
N TYR A 234 21.77 9.51 12.26
CA TYR A 234 21.26 9.94 13.56
C TYR A 234 20.73 8.70 14.29
N GLU A 235 21.56 8.14 15.16
CA GLU A 235 21.09 7.23 16.20
C GLU A 235 20.38 8.06 17.28
N GLU A 236 19.06 7.95 17.37
CA GLU A 236 18.35 8.33 18.60
C GLU A 236 18.64 7.27 19.66
N ASP A 237 19.43 7.66 20.66
CA ASP A 237 19.72 6.93 21.88
C ASP A 237 18.43 6.61 22.64
N GLN A 238 17.87 5.43 22.36
CA GLN A 238 16.88 4.78 23.21
C GLN A 238 17.52 3.53 23.81
N GLY A 239 17.59 3.50 25.14
CA GLY A 239 18.43 2.59 25.93
C GLY A 239 18.40 1.11 25.51
N SER A 240 19.51 0.44 25.81
CA SER A 240 19.94 -0.93 25.42
C SER A 240 18.91 -2.07 25.32
N ILE A 241 17.71 -1.99 25.90
CA ILE A 241 16.67 -3.02 25.79
C ILE A 241 15.71 -2.73 24.63
N GLN A 242 15.45 -1.46 24.33
CA GLN A 242 14.51 -1.04 23.29
C GLN A 242 15.13 -1.16 21.88
N SER A 243 16.44 -0.91 21.75
CA SER A 243 17.20 -1.17 20.52
C SER A 243 17.19 -2.65 20.15
N ASP A 244 17.36 -3.51 21.16
CA ASP A 244 17.49 -4.95 21.01
C ASP A 244 16.18 -5.66 20.68
N THR A 245 15.05 -5.12 21.15
CA THR A 245 13.71 -5.57 20.80
C THR A 245 13.33 -5.17 19.38
N LYS A 246 13.59 -3.92 19.00
CA LYS A 246 13.36 -3.44 17.62
C LYS A 246 14.11 -4.31 16.59
N MET A 247 15.33 -4.74 16.92
CA MET A 247 16.18 -5.47 15.98
C MET A 247 15.60 -6.84 15.54
N PHE A 248 15.04 -7.64 16.46
CA PHE A 248 14.47 -8.94 16.09
C PHE A 248 13.06 -8.82 15.50
N GLU A 249 12.28 -7.81 15.89
CA GLU A 249 10.97 -7.51 15.28
C GLU A 249 11.13 -7.25 13.79
N THR A 250 12.08 -6.37 13.43
CA THR A 250 12.44 -6.06 12.03
C THR A 250 12.87 -7.33 11.28
N GLU A 251 13.63 -8.23 11.90
CA GLU A 251 14.04 -9.51 11.30
C GLU A 251 12.83 -10.42 11.00
N ILE A 252 11.90 -10.56 11.95
CA ILE A 252 10.70 -11.38 11.75
C ILE A 252 9.81 -10.78 10.64
N ILE A 253 9.66 -9.46 10.58
CA ILE A 253 8.95 -8.79 9.48
C ILE A 253 9.61 -9.13 8.15
N ARG A 254 10.94 -9.07 8.09
CA ARG A 254 11.72 -9.39 6.89
C ARG A 254 11.51 -10.82 6.42
N GLU A 255 11.40 -11.78 7.34
CA GLU A 255 11.25 -13.20 7.05
C GLU A 255 9.82 -13.61 6.70
N ILE A 256 8.82 -13.03 7.37
CA ILE A 256 7.42 -13.51 7.30
C ILE A 256 6.55 -12.57 6.46
N ILE A 257 6.64 -11.27 6.69
CA ILE A 257 5.68 -10.30 6.13
C ILE A 257 6.15 -9.78 4.76
N LEU A 258 7.42 -9.39 4.64
CA LEU A 258 7.95 -8.83 3.38
C LEU A 258 7.78 -9.75 2.17
N PRO A 259 8.00 -11.08 2.25
CA PRO A 259 7.82 -11.94 1.09
C PRO A 259 6.37 -11.97 0.59
N ALA A 260 5.39 -11.91 1.50
CA ALA A 260 3.98 -11.85 1.15
C ALA A 260 3.64 -10.51 0.46
N ILE A 261 4.19 -9.39 0.96
CA ILE A 261 4.04 -8.08 0.33
C ILE A 261 4.70 -8.07 -1.06
N GLU A 262 5.94 -8.56 -1.20
CA GLU A 262 6.66 -8.59 -2.47
C GLU A 262 5.93 -9.43 -3.52
N LYS A 263 5.33 -10.54 -3.09
CA LYS A 263 4.47 -11.35 -3.95
C LYS A 263 3.23 -10.57 -4.42
N GLU A 264 2.49 -9.94 -3.50
CA GLU A 264 1.30 -9.15 -3.86
C GLU A 264 1.66 -7.97 -4.78
N VAL A 265 2.81 -7.32 -4.56
CA VAL A 265 3.32 -6.23 -5.41
C VAL A 265 3.63 -6.70 -6.84
N ASN A 266 4.28 -7.86 -6.99
CA ASN A 266 4.70 -8.34 -8.31
C ASN A 266 3.63 -9.17 -9.04
N GLU A 267 2.70 -9.81 -8.32
CA GLU A 267 1.77 -10.79 -8.90
C GLU A 267 0.30 -10.44 -8.65
N GLY A 268 -0.03 -9.82 -7.51
CA GLY A 268 -1.40 -9.58 -7.08
C GLY A 268 -2.12 -8.46 -7.84
N ALA A 269 -3.44 -8.51 -7.87
CA ALA A 269 -4.33 -7.52 -8.50
C ALA A 269 -4.29 -6.14 -7.84
N HIS A 270 -4.01 -6.04 -6.53
CA HIS A 270 -3.96 -4.76 -5.81
C HIS A 270 -2.93 -3.79 -6.41
N PHE A 271 -1.74 -4.30 -6.73
CA PHE A 271 -0.62 -3.53 -7.30
C PHE A 271 -0.52 -3.60 -8.83
N ALA A 272 -1.59 -4.02 -9.50
CA ALA A 272 -1.69 -4.01 -10.96
C ALA A 272 -1.30 -2.64 -11.54
N GLN A 273 -1.87 -1.57 -10.98
CA GLN A 273 -1.60 -0.19 -11.41
C GLN A 273 -0.15 0.23 -11.15
N LEU A 274 0.47 -0.22 -10.04
CA LEU A 274 1.88 0.04 -9.78
C LEU A 274 2.77 -0.60 -10.87
N ARG A 275 2.46 -1.83 -11.29
CA ARG A 275 3.18 -2.51 -12.39
C ARG A 275 2.99 -1.79 -13.73
N GLN A 276 1.80 -1.25 -13.99
CA GLN A 276 1.55 -0.39 -15.17
C GLN A 276 2.44 0.84 -15.18
N ILE A 277 2.48 1.55 -14.06
CA ILE A 277 3.32 2.74 -13.88
C ILE A 277 4.79 2.35 -14.07
N TYR A 278 5.25 1.28 -13.42
CA TYR A 278 6.64 0.83 -13.51
C TYR A 278 7.08 0.53 -14.95
N HIS A 279 6.26 -0.18 -15.73
CA HIS A 279 6.54 -0.45 -17.14
C HIS A 279 6.71 0.83 -17.98
N THR A 280 5.81 1.80 -17.80
CA THR A 280 5.91 3.08 -18.51
C THR A 280 7.13 3.89 -18.08
N MET A 281 7.50 3.81 -16.80
CA MET A 281 8.69 4.46 -16.26
C MET A 281 9.98 3.85 -16.81
N ILE A 282 10.07 2.52 -16.97
CA ILE A 282 11.20 1.86 -17.61
C ILE A 282 11.41 2.40 -19.03
N LEU A 283 10.34 2.46 -19.82
CA LEU A 283 10.39 2.94 -21.20
C LEU A 283 10.72 4.43 -21.29
N ALA A 284 10.16 5.26 -20.40
CA ALA A 284 10.48 6.69 -20.33
C ALA A 284 11.94 6.92 -19.91
N THR A 285 12.45 6.13 -18.96
CA THR A 285 13.85 6.19 -18.51
C THR A 285 14.79 5.80 -19.63
N TRP A 286 14.50 4.71 -20.35
CA TRP A 286 15.26 4.32 -21.52
C TRP A 286 15.25 5.43 -22.59
N TYR A 287 14.08 6.05 -22.86
CA TYR A 287 13.99 7.17 -23.80
C TYR A 287 14.85 8.36 -23.37
N LYS A 288 14.80 8.74 -22.07
CA LYS A 288 15.65 9.80 -21.52
C LYS A 288 17.12 9.49 -21.79
N ILE A 289 17.59 8.30 -21.42
CA ILE A 289 19.00 7.93 -21.56
C ILE A 289 19.47 7.94 -23.02
N ASN A 290 18.63 7.46 -23.95
CA ASN A 290 19.05 7.20 -25.33
C ASN A 290 18.76 8.33 -26.33
N LEU A 291 17.90 9.30 -25.99
CA LEU A 291 17.44 10.34 -26.93
C LEU A 291 17.53 11.77 -26.37
N GLN A 292 18.27 11.95 -25.27
CA GLN A 292 18.46 13.24 -24.58
C GLN A 292 19.11 14.34 -25.43
N GLU A 293 19.89 14.00 -26.46
CA GLU A 293 20.69 14.99 -27.22
C GLU A 293 19.88 15.85 -28.22
N GLY A 294 18.61 15.52 -28.46
CA GLY A 294 17.72 16.30 -29.33
C GLY A 294 17.22 17.61 -28.70
N LEU A 295 16.82 18.58 -29.53
CA LEU A 295 16.18 19.86 -29.10
C LEU A 295 14.99 19.64 -28.15
N LEU A 296 14.23 18.57 -28.36
CA LEU A 296 13.08 18.21 -27.52
C LEU A 296 13.50 17.68 -26.16
N GLY A 297 14.66 17.04 -26.08
CA GLY A 297 15.30 16.62 -24.83
C GLY A 297 15.41 17.80 -23.86
N LYS A 298 15.95 18.92 -24.34
CA LYS A 298 16.18 20.14 -23.55
C LYS A 298 14.91 20.86 -23.12
N VAL A 299 13.82 20.70 -23.85
CA VAL A 299 12.59 21.48 -23.64
C VAL A 299 11.53 20.71 -22.86
N TYR A 300 11.54 19.37 -22.89
CA TYR A 300 10.49 18.55 -22.25
C TYR A 300 11.01 17.60 -21.18
N LEU A 301 12.22 17.04 -21.31
CA LEU A 301 12.73 16.08 -20.34
C LEU A 301 13.08 16.77 -19.02
N ASP A 302 12.59 16.20 -17.92
CA ASP A 302 12.86 16.67 -16.56
C ASP A 302 12.47 18.14 -16.32
N GLN A 303 11.53 18.68 -17.10
CA GLN A 303 11.06 20.07 -16.99
C GLN A 303 9.77 20.22 -16.16
N ASN A 304 9.28 19.15 -15.52
CA ASN A 304 8.02 19.13 -14.77
C ASN A 304 6.82 19.67 -15.59
N LYS A 305 6.81 19.40 -16.90
CA LYS A 305 5.72 19.78 -17.80
C LYS A 305 4.55 18.83 -17.62
N ILE A 306 3.51 19.33 -16.95
CA ILE A 306 2.32 18.56 -16.59
C ILE A 306 1.08 18.85 -17.46
N GLY A 307 1.18 19.74 -18.46
CA GLY A 307 0.07 20.01 -19.38
C GLY A 307 -0.36 18.74 -20.13
N GLY A 308 -1.66 18.43 -20.10
CA GLY A 308 -2.22 17.21 -20.71
C GLY A 308 -2.15 15.94 -19.86
N ILE A 309 -1.43 15.95 -18.74
CA ILE A 309 -1.30 14.82 -17.80
C ILE A 309 -1.80 15.15 -16.39
N LYS A 310 -2.40 16.33 -16.21
CA LYS A 310 -2.98 16.76 -14.93
C LYS A 310 -4.22 15.96 -14.58
N VAL A 311 -4.44 15.81 -13.28
CA VAL A 311 -5.74 15.41 -12.73
C VAL A 311 -6.71 16.59 -12.78
N GLU A 312 -8.01 16.30 -12.86
CA GLU A 312 -9.06 17.32 -12.81
C GLU A 312 -9.15 17.97 -11.42
N ASP A 313 -9.02 17.16 -10.37
CA ASP A 313 -9.01 17.62 -8.98
C ASP A 313 -7.59 17.73 -8.44
N GLU A 314 -7.00 18.93 -8.49
CA GLU A 314 -5.64 19.16 -7.99
C GLU A 314 -5.50 19.00 -6.45
N ASN A 315 -6.62 18.95 -5.70
CA ASN A 315 -6.61 18.72 -4.25
C ASN A 315 -6.68 17.22 -3.87
N ILE A 316 -6.67 16.33 -4.85
CA ILE A 316 -6.85 14.89 -4.63
C ILE A 316 -5.79 14.31 -3.70
N LYS A 317 -4.54 14.79 -3.75
CA LYS A 317 -3.46 14.35 -2.85
C LYS A 317 -3.82 14.57 -1.38
N ASP A 318 -4.45 15.69 -1.07
CA ASP A 318 -4.82 16.05 0.31
C ASP A 318 -6.00 15.19 0.77
N LYS A 319 -6.92 14.85 -0.14
CA LYS A 319 -8.01 13.90 0.14
C LYS A 319 -7.47 12.51 0.47
N ILE A 320 -6.53 11.98 -0.34
CA ILE A 320 -5.86 10.70 -0.07
C ILE A 320 -5.15 10.76 1.27
N TYR A 321 -4.43 11.86 1.56
CA TYR A 321 -3.74 12.03 2.83
C TYR A 321 -4.71 12.07 4.02
N GLN A 322 -5.83 12.79 3.93
CA GLN A 322 -6.83 12.81 4.99
C GLN A 322 -7.48 11.43 5.20
N GLN A 323 -7.79 10.70 4.14
CA GLN A 323 -8.31 9.34 4.23
C GLN A 323 -7.30 8.40 4.90
N TYR A 324 -6.02 8.52 4.55
CA TYR A 324 -4.95 7.82 5.25
C TYR A 324 -4.91 8.15 6.74
N LEU A 325 -4.95 9.44 7.12
CA LEU A 325 -4.96 9.84 8.52
C LEU A 325 -6.17 9.30 9.29
N GLN A 326 -7.33 9.20 8.64
CA GLN A 326 -8.51 8.57 9.24
C GLN A 326 -8.28 7.08 9.46
N ALA A 327 -7.75 6.37 8.47
CA ALA A 327 -7.43 4.95 8.59
C ALA A 327 -6.36 4.70 9.67
N PHE A 328 -5.33 5.53 9.73
CA PHE A 328 -4.27 5.48 10.73
C PHE A 328 -4.80 5.69 12.16
N LYS A 329 -5.77 6.60 12.34
CA LYS A 329 -6.41 6.83 13.65
C LYS A 329 -7.37 5.71 14.05
N LYS A 330 -8.20 5.26 13.11
CA LYS A 330 -9.18 4.20 13.36
C LYS A 330 -8.51 2.85 13.60
N GLY A 331 -7.40 2.63 12.90
CA GLY A 331 -6.73 1.35 12.79
C GLY A 331 -7.49 0.36 11.92
N VAL A 332 -6.78 -0.65 11.41
CA VAL A 332 -7.34 -1.75 10.62
C VAL A 332 -8.09 -2.74 11.51
N TYR A 333 -7.58 -2.96 12.73
CA TYR A 333 -8.22 -3.73 13.79
C TYR A 333 -7.81 -3.17 15.17
N ASN A 334 -8.66 -3.39 16.19
CA ASN A 334 -8.44 -3.01 17.58
C ASN A 334 -9.25 -3.94 18.50
N TYR A 335 -8.60 -4.90 19.17
CA TYR A 335 -9.29 -5.84 20.05
C TYR A 335 -8.35 -6.42 21.11
N ILE A 336 -8.92 -6.99 22.15
CA ILE A 336 -8.21 -7.79 23.15
C ILE A 336 -8.59 -9.26 22.93
N ARG A 337 -7.61 -10.15 22.96
CA ARG A 337 -7.77 -11.59 22.83
C ARG A 337 -7.02 -12.29 23.96
N GLU A 338 -7.60 -13.35 24.51
CA GLU A 338 -6.89 -14.26 25.41
C GLU A 338 -6.02 -15.20 24.59
N ASP A 339 -4.71 -15.09 24.76
CA ASP A 339 -3.71 -15.97 24.15
C ASP A 339 -3.12 -16.92 25.18
N TYR A 340 -2.80 -18.13 24.76
CA TYR A 340 -2.10 -19.09 25.61
C TYR A 340 -0.60 -18.93 25.41
N ASP A 341 0.12 -18.68 26.51
CA ASP A 341 1.57 -18.75 26.48
C ASP A 341 1.99 -20.21 26.24
N ILE A 342 2.77 -20.44 25.20
CA ILE A 342 3.16 -21.80 24.78
C ILE A 342 4.06 -22.47 25.84
N GLN A 343 4.80 -21.68 26.62
CA GLN A 343 5.76 -22.15 27.62
C GLN A 343 5.10 -22.34 28.99
N THR A 344 4.31 -21.37 29.46
CA THR A 344 3.68 -21.44 30.79
C THR A 344 2.29 -22.09 30.78
N GLN A 345 1.66 -22.22 29.60
CA GLN A 345 0.27 -22.65 29.40
C GLN A 345 -0.77 -21.76 30.12
N GLU A 346 -0.37 -20.55 30.50
CA GLU A 346 -1.26 -19.57 31.13
C GLU A 346 -1.99 -18.74 30.06
N SER A 347 -3.22 -18.32 30.37
CA SER A 347 -3.99 -17.39 29.54
C SER A 347 -3.53 -15.96 29.83
N ILE A 348 -3.07 -15.26 28.79
CA ILE A 348 -2.58 -13.89 28.83
C ILE A 348 -3.49 -13.03 27.93
N PRO A 349 -4.19 -12.02 28.47
CA PRO A 349 -4.96 -11.09 27.64
C PRO A 349 -4.01 -10.17 26.87
N ARG A 350 -4.06 -10.23 25.55
CA ARG A 350 -3.23 -9.44 24.62
C ARG A 350 -4.07 -8.47 23.82
N LYS A 351 -3.61 -7.22 23.69
CA LYS A 351 -4.30 -6.18 22.92
C LYS A 351 -3.63 -6.01 21.57
N TYR A 352 -4.36 -6.29 20.51
CA TYR A 352 -3.90 -6.13 19.14
C TYR A 352 -4.54 -4.89 18.51
N PHE A 353 -3.69 -3.93 18.14
CA PHE A 353 -4.12 -2.70 17.48
C PHE A 353 -3.23 -2.38 16.29
N SER A 354 -3.81 -2.12 15.12
CA SER A 354 -3.08 -1.71 13.92
C SER A 354 -3.46 -0.30 13.46
N GLY A 355 -2.90 0.71 14.09
CA GLY A 355 -3.04 2.15 13.81
C GLY A 355 -1.99 2.92 14.61
N GLY A 356 -1.98 4.25 14.58
CA GLY A 356 -1.00 5.02 15.36
C GLY A 356 -1.55 6.24 16.08
N PHE A 357 -2.80 6.14 16.54
CA PHE A 357 -3.33 7.04 17.56
C PHE A 357 -3.92 6.24 18.72
N THR A 358 -3.17 6.11 19.81
CA THR A 358 -3.73 5.82 21.13
C THR A 358 -4.06 7.17 21.77
N ALA A 359 -5.35 7.45 21.95
CA ALA A 359 -5.79 8.59 22.74
C ALA A 359 -5.37 8.33 24.20
N SER A 360 -4.22 8.87 24.61
CA SER A 360 -3.83 9.12 26.00
C SER A 360 -4.32 8.10 27.04
N SER A 361 -3.45 7.17 27.45
CA SER A 361 -3.38 6.85 28.87
C SER A 361 -2.93 8.13 29.59
N PRO A 362 -3.70 8.70 30.53
CA PRO A 362 -3.36 9.97 31.13
C PRO A 362 -2.37 9.69 32.26
N LEU A 363 -1.06 9.88 32.05
CA LEU A 363 -0.10 10.09 33.15
C LEU A 363 1.22 10.69 32.62
N PHE A 364 1.53 11.89 33.12
CA PHE A 364 2.78 12.67 33.02
C PHE A 364 3.16 13.16 31.60
N GLY A 365 3.16 14.46 31.27
CA GLY A 365 3.61 15.61 32.05
C GLY A 365 5.01 16.03 31.56
N SER A 366 5.11 17.23 30.95
CA SER A 366 6.37 17.92 30.60
C SER A 366 7.07 17.38 29.34
N LEU A 367 7.56 18.14 28.35
CA LEU A 367 7.98 19.54 28.28
C LEU A 367 7.67 20.14 26.90
N LYS A 368 7.06 21.33 26.92
CA LYS A 368 7.42 22.38 25.95
C LYS A 368 8.89 22.73 26.17
N SER A 369 9.75 22.60 25.15
CA SER A 369 10.62 23.70 24.69
C SER A 369 11.68 23.24 23.69
N LYS A 370 12.00 24.17 22.78
CA LYS A 370 13.18 24.28 21.90
C LYS A 370 13.03 23.79 20.45
N LEU A 371 12.31 24.63 19.69
CA LEU A 371 12.60 24.87 18.27
C LEU A 371 14.00 25.50 18.12
N LYS A 372 14.84 24.92 17.27
CA LYS A 372 15.95 25.60 16.60
C LYS A 372 15.99 25.16 15.14
N VAL A 373 15.75 26.13 14.26
CA VAL A 373 15.84 26.01 12.80
C VAL A 373 17.29 26.26 12.39
N LEU A 374 17.83 25.47 11.46
CA LEU A 374 19.00 25.86 10.67
C LEU A 374 18.96 25.21 9.27
N ASN A 375 18.99 26.07 8.26
CA ASN A 375 19.11 25.74 6.85
C ASN A 375 20.56 25.38 6.49
N LYS A 376 20.76 24.39 5.61
CA LYS A 376 21.64 24.50 4.42
C LYS A 376 21.48 23.31 3.47
N ALA A 377 21.49 23.62 2.18
CA ALA A 377 21.43 22.70 1.05
C ALA A 377 22.83 22.23 0.63
N VAL A 378 22.96 20.97 0.21
CA VAL A 378 24.01 20.47 -0.69
C VAL A 378 23.38 19.42 -1.63
N LEU A 379 23.84 19.42 -2.88
CA LEU A 379 23.28 18.75 -4.06
C LEU A 379 24.18 17.56 -4.47
N SER A 380 23.62 16.36 -4.62
CA SER A 380 24.08 15.18 -5.43
C SER A 380 23.43 13.92 -4.81
N GLY A 381 22.91 12.90 -5.48
CA GLY A 381 22.80 12.50 -6.88
C GLY A 381 22.40 11.01 -6.89
N ALA A 382 21.55 10.62 -7.83
CA ALA A 382 21.16 9.25 -8.24
C ALA A 382 20.10 8.46 -7.42
N ALA A 383 19.29 7.72 -8.19
CA ALA A 383 18.23 6.77 -7.87
C ALA A 383 16.82 7.35 -7.69
N GLY A 384 15.95 7.04 -8.65
CA GLY A 384 14.50 7.24 -8.58
C GLY A 384 13.91 6.41 -7.45
N LEU A 385 13.43 7.10 -6.42
CA LEU A 385 12.81 6.56 -5.22
C LEU A 385 11.31 6.35 -5.44
N PHE A 386 10.75 5.22 -5.01
CA PHE A 386 9.37 5.25 -4.51
C PHE A 386 9.39 5.08 -3.00
N LEU A 387 8.99 6.13 -2.32
CA LEU A 387 8.89 6.21 -0.86
C LEU A 387 7.54 5.61 -0.44
N PHE A 388 7.54 4.84 0.64
CA PHE A 388 6.32 4.30 1.22
C PHE A 388 6.54 4.19 2.72
N SER A 389 5.60 4.69 3.51
CA SER A 389 5.59 4.55 4.98
C SER A 389 4.59 3.46 5.39
N SER A 390 4.69 2.85 6.57
CA SER A 390 3.72 1.84 7.02
C SER A 390 2.82 2.38 8.14
N ILE A 391 1.89 1.56 8.61
CA ILE A 391 1.04 1.81 9.77
C ILE A 391 1.60 0.98 10.95
N SER A 392 1.58 1.55 12.15
CA SER A 392 2.05 0.89 13.38
C SER A 392 1.05 -0.16 13.85
N THR A 393 1.54 -1.26 14.42
CA THR A 393 0.75 -2.03 15.39
C THR A 393 1.39 -1.90 16.76
N ALA A 394 0.59 -1.69 17.80
CA ALA A 394 1.05 -1.48 19.17
C ALA A 394 0.19 -2.30 20.15
N GLU A 395 0.85 -2.98 21.09
CA GLU A 395 0.24 -3.71 22.21
C GLU A 395 0.34 -2.89 23.51
N GLU A 396 -0.74 -2.83 24.28
CA GLU A 396 -0.83 -2.08 25.54
C GLU A 396 -1.41 -3.00 26.63
N TYR A 397 -0.67 -3.22 27.72
CA TYR A 397 -1.07 -4.07 28.84
C TYR A 397 -1.94 -3.31 29.85
N GLN A 398 -3.00 -3.95 30.35
CA GLN A 398 -3.68 -3.53 31.59
C GLN A 398 -3.29 -4.50 32.72
N VAL A 399 -2.49 -4.02 33.67
CA VAL A 399 -2.29 -4.71 34.95
C VAL A 399 -3.50 -4.42 35.83
N ILE A 400 -4.45 -5.35 35.90
CA ILE A 400 -5.50 -5.32 36.93
C ILE A 400 -4.88 -5.88 38.21
N VAL A 401 -4.41 -5.00 39.10
CA VAL A 401 -4.00 -5.39 40.44
C VAL A 401 -5.27 -5.69 41.25
N PRO A 402 -5.49 -6.94 41.74
CA PRO A 402 -6.62 -7.20 42.63
C PRO A 402 -6.44 -6.44 43.95
N PRO A 403 -7.52 -5.95 44.58
CA PRO A 403 -7.41 -5.31 45.89
C PRO A 403 -6.84 -6.33 46.88
N VAL A 404 -5.67 -6.02 47.43
CA VAL A 404 -5.11 -6.72 48.58
C VAL A 404 -6.08 -6.49 49.74
N LEU A 405 -6.77 -7.55 50.16
CA LEU A 405 -7.45 -7.60 51.44
C LEU A 405 -6.38 -7.61 52.54
N GLY A 406 -6.29 -6.50 53.26
CA GLY A 406 -5.51 -6.32 54.49
C GLY A 406 -6.23 -5.33 55.38
#